data_AF-A0A5S6RB74-F1
#
_entry.id   AF-A0A5S6RB74-F1
#
_cell.length_a   1.000
_cell.length_b   1.000
_cell.length_c   1.000
_cell.angle_alpha   90.00
_cell.angle_beta   90.00
_cell.angle_gamma   90.00
#
_symmetry.space_group_name_H-M   'P 1'
#
loop_
_entity.id
_entity.type
_entity.pdbx_description
1 polymer ?
#
loop_
_entity_poly.entity_id
_entity_poly.type
_entity_poly.pdbx_seq_one_letter_code
_entity_poly.pdbx_strand_id
1 'polypeptide(L)'
;MAVRNVAAGRNASEAIRAEIPGAIVHVLEMDLSSMDSVRRFASEFDSLNLPLNILITLMSGHFLLTNLLMENMKSTSSESGVEGRIVNVSSWWHFAIYPEGICFDKVKNPSSC
;
A
#
# COMPACT_ATOMS: atom_id res chain seq x y z
N MET A 1 -2.91 -6.13 -7.62
CA MET A 1 -2.05 -6.73 -6.59
C MET A 1 -0.67 -6.13 -6.69
N ALA A 2 -0.27 -5.37 -5.67
CA ALA A 2 1.07 -4.81 -5.56
C ALA A 2 1.98 -5.82 -4.86
N VAL A 3 3.14 -6.16 -5.43
CA VAL A 3 4.05 -7.20 -4.88
C VAL A 3 5.51 -6.79 -4.99
N ARG A 4 6.33 -7.17 -4.01
CA ARG A 4 7.79 -7.00 -4.11
C ARG A 4 8.44 -8.06 -5.02
N ASN A 5 7.87 -9.26 -5.09
CA ASN A 5 8.33 -10.33 -5.97
C ASN A 5 7.26 -10.62 -7.02
N VAL A 6 7.53 -10.22 -8.26
CA VAL A 6 6.60 -10.37 -9.38
C VAL A 6 6.33 -11.84 -9.71
N ALA A 7 7.32 -12.72 -9.61
CA ALA A 7 7.13 -14.15 -9.89
C ALA A 7 6.16 -14.79 -8.89
N ALA A 8 6.34 -14.50 -7.60
CA ALA A 8 5.39 -14.95 -6.57
C ALA A 8 3.98 -14.36 -6.78
N GLY A 9 3.90 -13.08 -7.15
CA GLY A 9 2.62 -12.43 -7.48
C GLY A 9 1.91 -13.04 -8.68
N ARG A 10 2.65 -13.44 -9.73
CA ARG A 10 2.09 -14.12 -10.89
C ARG A 10 1.54 -15.50 -10.53
N ASN A 11 2.28 -16.30 -9.78
CA ASN A 11 1.79 -17.60 -9.31
C ASN A 11 0.49 -17.47 -8.50
N ALA A 12 0.42 -16.47 -7.59
CA ALA A 12 -0.80 -16.20 -6.84
C ALA A 12 -1.96 -15.73 -7.74
N SER A 13 -1.67 -14.86 -8.71
CA SER A 13 -2.65 -14.42 -9.71
C SER A 13 -3.23 -15.58 -10.52
N GLU A 14 -2.39 -16.51 -10.95
CA GLU A 14 -2.80 -17.70 -11.71
C GLU A 14 -3.70 -18.61 -10.88
N ALA A 15 -3.35 -18.85 -9.61
CA ALA A 15 -4.18 -19.62 -8.69
C ALA A 15 -5.58 -18.98 -8.52
N ILE A 16 -5.65 -17.66 -8.29
CA ILE A 16 -6.92 -16.93 -8.16
C ILE A 16 -7.77 -17.07 -9.43
N ARG A 17 -7.16 -16.95 -10.61
CA ARG A 17 -7.88 -17.07 -11.90
C ARG A 17 -8.34 -18.49 -12.18
N ALA A 18 -7.63 -19.50 -11.69
CA ALA A 18 -8.04 -20.89 -11.79
C ALA A 18 -9.29 -21.19 -10.94
N GLU A 19 -9.39 -20.56 -9.77
CA GLU A 19 -10.54 -20.72 -8.87
C GLU A 19 -11.75 -19.85 -9.26
N ILE A 20 -11.49 -18.65 -9.76
CA ILE A 20 -12.52 -17.68 -10.14
C ILE A 20 -12.35 -17.32 -11.63
N PRO A 21 -13.02 -18.05 -12.53
CA PRO A 21 -13.01 -17.75 -13.96
C PRO A 21 -13.50 -16.31 -14.21
N GLY A 22 -12.66 -15.48 -14.80
CA GLY A 22 -12.97 -14.06 -15.08
C GLY A 22 -12.45 -13.06 -14.03
N ALA A 23 -11.77 -13.50 -12.97
CA ALA A 23 -11.13 -12.58 -12.04
C ALA A 23 -10.05 -11.73 -12.72
N ILE A 24 -10.23 -10.41 -12.71
CA ILE A 24 -9.25 -9.46 -13.25
C ILE A 24 -8.21 -9.16 -12.16
N VAL A 25 -7.03 -9.72 -12.32
CA VAL A 25 -5.91 -9.52 -11.37
C VAL A 25 -4.74 -8.90 -12.11
N HIS A 26 -4.41 -7.65 -11.80
CA HIS A 26 -3.20 -6.97 -12.28
C HIS A 26 -2.08 -7.18 -11.26
N VAL A 27 -0.92 -7.69 -11.68
CA VAL A 27 0.26 -7.81 -10.81
C VAL A 27 1.20 -6.66 -11.14
N LEU A 28 1.44 -5.81 -10.16
CA LEU A 28 2.27 -4.61 -10.28
C LEU A 28 3.40 -4.71 -9.24
N GLU A 29 4.62 -4.36 -9.65
CA GLU A 29 5.76 -4.37 -8.74
C GLU A 29 5.70 -3.17 -7.78
N MET A 30 5.93 -3.41 -6.49
CA MET A 30 6.01 -2.35 -5.49
C MET A 30 6.89 -2.78 -4.32
N ASP A 31 7.92 -1.98 -4.05
CA ASP A 31 8.77 -2.07 -2.87
C ASP A 31 8.58 -0.84 -1.98
N LEU A 32 7.96 -1.03 -0.82
CA LEU A 32 7.71 0.04 0.15
C LEU A 32 8.99 0.58 0.79
N SER A 33 10.13 -0.11 0.68
CA SER A 33 11.43 0.40 1.14
C SER A 33 12.04 1.44 0.20
N SER A 34 11.50 1.59 -1.02
CA SER A 34 12.00 2.52 -2.04
C SER A 34 10.92 3.51 -2.49
N MET A 35 11.12 4.79 -2.18
CA MET A 35 10.21 5.86 -2.60
C MET A 35 10.09 5.96 -4.13
N ASP A 36 11.14 5.63 -4.86
CA ASP A 36 11.11 5.58 -6.32
C ASP A 36 10.23 4.43 -6.83
N SER A 37 10.29 3.26 -6.18
CA SER A 37 9.41 2.14 -6.49
C SER A 37 7.95 2.51 -6.21
N VAL A 38 7.66 3.16 -5.08
CA VAL A 38 6.30 3.62 -4.74
C VAL A 38 5.77 4.63 -5.77
N ARG A 39 6.60 5.56 -6.24
CA ARG A 39 6.21 6.53 -7.28
C ARG A 39 5.96 5.87 -8.63
N ARG A 40 6.80 4.92 -9.04
CA ARG A 40 6.60 4.16 -10.29
C ARG A 40 5.31 3.34 -10.23
N PHE A 41 5.07 2.65 -9.12
CA PHE A 41 3.84 1.91 -8.90
C PHE A 41 2.59 2.80 -9.05
N ALA A 42 2.60 3.98 -8.40
CA ALA A 42 1.47 4.91 -8.49
C ALA A 42 1.23 5.35 -9.96
N SER A 43 2.28 5.74 -10.66
CA SER A 43 2.17 6.12 -12.09
C SER A 43 1.67 4.98 -12.98
N GLU A 44 2.13 3.75 -12.72
CA GLU A 44 1.70 2.58 -13.49
C GLU A 44 0.23 2.26 -13.19
N PHE A 45 -0.18 2.31 -11.93
CA PHE A 45 -1.58 2.13 -11.54
C PHE A 45 -2.49 3.18 -12.17
N ASP A 46 -2.10 4.46 -12.15
CA ASP A 46 -2.87 5.55 -12.75
C ASP A 46 -3.06 5.33 -14.26
N SER A 47 -2.04 4.79 -14.95
CA SER A 47 -2.12 4.48 -16.38
C SER A 47 -3.12 3.37 -16.73
N LEU A 48 -3.49 2.52 -15.76
CA LEU A 48 -4.52 1.50 -15.95
C LEU A 48 -5.93 2.12 -16.01
N ASN A 49 -6.09 3.35 -15.52
CA ASN A 49 -7.36 4.08 -15.48
C ASN A 49 -8.49 3.24 -14.83
N LEU A 50 -8.14 2.53 -13.76
CA LEU A 50 -9.04 1.66 -13.01
C LEU A 50 -9.58 2.38 -11.76
N PRO A 51 -10.86 2.15 -11.40
CA PRO A 51 -11.44 2.71 -10.19
C PRO A 51 -10.75 2.13 -8.94
N LEU A 52 -10.29 3.01 -8.05
CA LEU A 52 -9.69 2.62 -6.76
C LEU A 52 -10.69 2.85 -5.62
N ASN A 53 -11.32 1.76 -5.16
CA ASN A 53 -12.31 1.81 -4.09
C ASN A 53 -11.75 1.38 -2.73
N ILE A 54 -10.81 0.44 -2.71
CA ILE A 54 -10.25 -0.12 -1.48
C ILE A 54 -8.73 -0.13 -1.59
N LEU A 55 -8.06 0.52 -0.64
CA LEU A 55 -6.61 0.48 -0.48
C LEU A 55 -6.26 -0.26 0.82
N ILE A 56 -5.50 -1.35 0.71
CA ILE A 56 -5.01 -2.13 1.85
C ILE A 56 -3.49 -1.96 1.94
N THR A 57 -2.99 -1.51 3.10
CA THR A 57 -1.56 -1.23 3.32
C THR A 57 -1.03 -1.94 4.56
N LEU A 58 0.25 -2.30 4.60
CA LEU A 58 0.91 -2.99 5.72
C LEU A 58 2.02 -2.11 6.32
N MET A 59 1.98 -1.94 7.65
CA MET A 59 2.78 -1.14 8.62
C MET A 59 3.97 -0.23 8.19
N SER A 60 4.74 -0.60 7.17
CA SER A 60 5.97 0.08 6.76
C SER A 60 5.74 0.82 5.43
N GLY A 61 5.48 2.14 5.47
CA GLY A 61 5.57 3.01 4.27
C GLY A 61 4.25 3.51 3.64
N HIS A 62 3.11 3.47 4.33
CA HIS A 62 1.81 3.81 3.70
C HIS A 62 1.62 5.29 3.45
N PHE A 63 2.32 6.17 4.18
CA PHE A 63 2.04 7.61 4.10
C PHE A 63 2.23 8.14 2.67
N LEU A 64 3.34 7.79 2.00
CA LEU A 64 3.56 8.22 0.62
C LEU A 64 2.55 7.58 -0.33
N LEU A 65 2.34 6.26 -0.23
CA LEU A 65 1.46 5.52 -1.12
C LEU A 65 0.02 6.05 -1.04
N THR A 66 -0.50 6.22 0.17
CA THR A 66 -1.83 6.80 0.42
C THR A 66 -1.93 8.21 -0.13
N ASN A 67 -0.90 9.04 0.05
CA ASN A 67 -0.91 10.40 -0.45
C ASN A 67 -0.93 10.46 -1.99
N LEU A 68 -0.18 9.59 -2.67
CA LEU A 68 -0.17 9.53 -4.13
C LEU A 68 -1.51 9.03 -4.71
N LEU A 69 -2.14 8.05 -4.07
CA LEU A 69 -3.39 7.45 -4.54
C LEU A 69 -4.66 8.16 -4.02
N MET A 70 -4.51 9.19 -3.20
CA MET A 70 -5.63 9.90 -2.59
C MET A 70 -6.52 10.56 -3.64
N GLU A 71 -5.93 11.21 -4.64
CA GLU A 71 -6.69 11.88 -5.71
C GLU A 71 -7.47 10.87 -6.56
N ASN A 72 -6.88 9.69 -6.83
CA ASN A 72 -7.55 8.61 -7.53
C ASN A 72 -8.77 8.07 -6.77
N MET A 73 -8.65 7.91 -5.45
CA MET A 73 -9.80 7.53 -4.61
C MET A 73 -10.89 8.60 -4.59
N LYS A 74 -10.53 9.88 -4.53
CA LYS A 74 -11.52 10.99 -4.58
C LYS A 74 -12.25 11.03 -5.92
N SER A 75 -11.53 10.95 -7.04
CA SER A 75 -12.13 10.94 -8.39
C SER A 75 -13.08 9.75 -8.53
N THR A 76 -12.60 8.55 -8.18
CA THR A 76 -13.40 7.32 -8.23
C THR A 76 -14.67 7.45 -7.38
N SER A 77 -14.57 8.00 -6.17
CA SER A 77 -15.72 8.15 -5.27
C SER A 77 -16.76 9.15 -5.82
N SER A 78 -16.30 10.24 -6.44
CA SER A 78 -17.18 11.23 -7.07
C SER A 78 -17.90 10.70 -8.32
N GLU A 79 -17.22 9.88 -9.13
CA GLU A 79 -17.75 9.35 -10.39
C GLU A 79 -18.64 8.13 -10.18
N SER A 80 -18.24 7.20 -9.31
CA SER A 80 -18.95 5.95 -9.08
C SER A 80 -20.03 6.05 -8.01
N GLY A 81 -20.00 7.07 -7.16
CA GLY A 81 -20.84 7.19 -5.96
C GLY A 81 -20.49 6.16 -4.87
N VAL A 82 -19.41 5.39 -5.03
CA VAL A 82 -18.94 4.42 -4.05
C VAL A 82 -17.97 5.08 -3.07
N GLU A 83 -18.13 4.81 -1.78
CA GLU A 83 -17.23 5.31 -0.74
C GLU A 83 -15.85 4.63 -0.83
N GLY A 84 -14.79 5.43 -0.92
CA GLY A 84 -13.40 4.94 -0.85
C GLY A 84 -12.99 4.57 0.58
N ARG A 85 -12.34 3.42 0.76
CA ARG A 85 -11.91 2.92 2.08
C ARG A 85 -10.43 2.60 2.12
N ILE A 86 -9.75 3.11 3.16
CA ILE A 86 -8.33 2.81 3.42
C ILE A 86 -8.26 1.92 4.65
N VAL A 87 -7.72 0.72 4.47
CA VAL A 87 -7.47 -0.24 5.55
C VAL A 87 -5.97 -0.34 5.77
N ASN A 88 -5.50 0.11 6.93
CA ASN A 88 -4.12 -0.07 7.36
C ASN A 88 -4.05 -1.31 8.26
N VAL A 89 -3.29 -2.31 7.82
CA VAL A 89 -3.07 -3.56 8.54
C VAL A 89 -1.83 -3.38 9.42
N SER A 90 -2.08 -3.28 10.72
CA SER A 90 -1.06 -3.27 11.76
C SER A 90 -0.85 -4.68 12.33
N SER A 91 0.26 -4.89 13.03
CA SER A 91 0.53 -6.13 13.76
C SER A 91 0.74 -5.86 15.24
N TRP A 92 0.70 -6.90 16.07
CA TRP A 92 0.98 -6.80 17.50
C TRP A 92 2.33 -6.15 17.82
N TRP A 93 3.28 -6.14 16.88
CA TRP A 93 4.59 -5.51 17.04
C TRP A 93 4.55 -4.04 17.42
N HIS A 94 3.46 -3.30 17.18
CA HIS A 94 3.30 -1.93 17.70
C HIS A 94 3.18 -1.85 19.22
N PHE A 95 2.71 -2.91 19.88
CA PHE A 95 2.65 -2.99 21.34
C PHE A 95 3.94 -3.52 21.97
N ALA A 96 4.87 -4.04 21.15
CA ALA A 96 6.15 -4.58 21.58
C ALA A 96 7.33 -3.62 21.37
N ILE A 97 7.08 -2.42 20.83
CA ILE A 97 8.05 -1.31 20.82
C ILE A 97 8.02 -0.68 22.22
N TYR A 98 9.17 -0.16 22.70
CA TYR A 98 9.37 0.44 24.03
C TYR A 98 8.08 1.04 24.64
N PRO A 99 7.69 0.66 25.87
CA PRO A 99 6.47 1.15 26.52
C PRO A 99 6.36 2.68 26.53
N GLU A 100 7.49 3.38 26.51
CA GLU A 100 7.61 4.83 26.53
C GLU A 100 7.41 5.49 25.15
N GLY A 101 7.26 4.70 24.07
CA GLY A 101 7.13 5.19 22.71
C GLY A 101 8.44 5.66 22.09
N ILE A 102 8.36 6.51 21.05
CA ILE A 102 9.53 7.11 20.40
C ILE A 102 10.09 8.22 21.30
N CYS A 103 11.31 8.06 21.79
CA CYS A 103 12.03 9.13 22.49
C CYS A 103 12.53 10.17 21.48
N PHE A 104 11.71 11.19 21.23
CA PHE A 104 12.04 12.29 20.30
C PHE A 104 13.29 13.06 20.73
N ASP A 105 13.63 13.06 22.02
CA ASP A 105 14.83 13.69 22.54
C ASP A 105 16.11 13.03 22.02
N LYS A 106 16.13 11.69 21.90
CA LYS A 106 17.25 10.94 21.27
C LYS A 106 17.37 11.16 19.77
N VAL A 107 16.24 11.36 19.08
CA VAL A 107 16.23 11.67 17.64
C VAL A 107 16.82 13.06 17.40
N LYS A 108 16.61 13.98 18.35
CA LYS A 108 17.12 15.35 18.26
C LYS A 108 18.55 15.49 18.81
N ASN A 109 18.94 14.69 19.79
CA ASN A 109 20.26 14.66 20.41
C ASN A 109 20.69 13.22 20.76
N PRO A 110 21.65 12.62 20.03
CA PRO A 110 22.06 11.22 20.22
C PRO A 110 22.69 10.90 21.59
N SER A 111 23.07 11.93 22.35
CA SER A 111 23.83 11.86 23.59
C SER A 111 23.00 11.96 24.87
N SER A 112 21.66 12.08 24.80
CA SER A 112 20.83 12.18 26.01
C SER A 112 20.27 10.83 26.47
N CYS A 113 20.81 10.34 27.59
CA CYS A 113 20.17 9.57 28.65
C CYS A 113 20.78 10.02 29.98
#